data_AF-A0A0L9TT73-F1
#
_entry.id   AF-A0A0L9TT73-F1
#
_cell.length_a   1.000
_cell.length_b   1.000
_cell.length_c   1.000
_cell.angle_alpha   90.00
_cell.angle_beta   90.00
_cell.angle_gamma   90.00
#
_symmetry.space_group_name_H-M   'P 1'
#
loop_
_entity.id
_entity.type
_entity.pdbx_description
1 polymer ?
#
loop_
_entity_poly.entity_id
_entity_poly.type
_entity_poly.pdbx_seq_one_letter_code
_entity_poly.pdbx_strand_id
1 'polypeptide(L)'
;MNSPMLKILIALLLLTLSFQAYVSGQFEEWCIADEQTPDEELQRAIDWACENGGADCSMIKVNQPCYLPNSLKNHASYVFNSYYQRFKHKGGSCYFNSAAITTDLDPSHGSCKYELLP
;
A
#
# COMPACT_ATOMS: atom_id res chain seq x y z
N MET A 1 8.56 2.18 -46.77
CA MET A 1 7.77 2.30 -45.54
C MET A 1 6.41 2.86 -45.92
N ASN A 2 5.40 1.99 -46.06
CA ASN A 2 4.13 2.35 -46.69
C ASN A 2 3.16 2.95 -45.65
N SER A 3 2.44 4.01 -46.04
CA SER A 3 1.42 4.72 -45.24
C SER A 3 0.51 3.85 -44.35
N PRO A 4 -0.01 2.67 -44.79
CA PRO A 4 -0.84 1.82 -43.94
C PRO A 4 -0.09 1.17 -42.78
N MET A 5 1.17 0.77 -42.97
CA MET A 5 1.97 0.13 -41.91
C MET A 5 2.27 1.11 -40.77
N LEU A 6 2.52 2.39 -41.09
CA LEU A 6 2.74 3.43 -40.09
C LEU A 6 1.46 3.71 -39.28
N LYS A 7 0.29 3.73 -39.93
CA LYS A 7 -1.00 3.91 -39.25
C LYS A 7 -1.36 2.73 -38.34
N ILE A 8 -1.05 1.50 -38.76
CA ILE A 8 -1.25 0.30 -37.94
C ILE A 8 -0.33 0.33 -36.72
N LEU A 9 0.95 0.70 -36.88
CA LEU A 9 1.88 0.85 -35.75
C LEU A 9 1.39 1.92 -34.75
N ILE A 10 0.90 3.06 -35.24
CA ILE A 10 0.37 4.14 -34.38
C ILE A 10 -0.88 3.67 -33.64
N ALA A 11 -1.80 2.96 -34.29
CA ALA A 11 -3.01 2.42 -33.66
C ALA A 11 -2.67 1.38 -32.57
N LEU A 12 -1.70 0.50 -32.83
CA LEU A 12 -1.23 -0.48 -31.85
C LEU A 12 -0.56 0.19 -30.64
N LEU A 13 0.28 1.22 -30.86
CA LEU A 13 0.88 2.01 -29.79
C LEU A 13 -0.18 2.70 -28.92
N LEU A 14 -1.19 3.33 -29.55
CA LEU A 14 -2.28 3.98 -28.82
C LEU A 14 -3.11 2.98 -28.00
N LEU A 15 -3.40 1.81 -28.56
CA LEU A 15 -4.11 0.73 -27.85
C LEU A 15 -3.31 0.22 -26.63
N THR A 16 -1.98 0.08 -26.75
CA THR A 16 -1.13 -0.31 -25.61
C THR A 16 -1.05 0.76 -24.52
N LEU A 17 -1.01 2.05 -24.89
CA LEU A 17 -1.01 3.15 -23.93
C LEU A 17 -2.32 3.25 -23.17
N SER A 18 -3.46 3.03 -23.84
CA SER A 18 -4.76 2.93 -23.16
C SER A 18 -4.85 1.73 -22.22
N PHE A 19 -4.19 0.61 -22.54
CA PHE A 19 -4.19 -0.59 -21.70
C PHE A 19 -3.37 -0.38 -20.40
N GLN A 20 -2.26 0.36 -20.46
CA GLN A 20 -1.47 0.71 -19.27
C GLN A 20 -2.23 1.63 -18.30
N ALA A 21 -3.03 2.56 -18.84
CA ALA A 21 -3.89 3.42 -18.02
C ALA A 21 -5.05 2.66 -17.38
N TYR A 22 -5.58 1.62 -18.05
CA TYR A 22 -6.66 0.77 -17.53
C TYR A 22 -6.19 -0.14 -16.38
N VAL A 23 -5.02 -0.76 -16.49
CA VAL A 23 -4.45 -1.62 -15.42
C VAL A 23 -4.02 -0.79 -14.20
N SER A 24 -3.65 0.48 -14.42
CA SER A 24 -3.35 1.45 -13.36
C SER A 24 -4.61 2.01 -12.67
N GLY A 25 -5.79 1.42 -12.90
CA GLY A 25 -6.94 1.65 -12.03
C GLY A 25 -6.54 1.26 -10.61
N GLN A 26 -6.18 2.25 -9.80
CA GLN A 26 -5.86 2.05 -8.40
C GLN A 26 -7.10 1.47 -7.75
N PHE A 27 -7.07 0.17 -7.48
CA PHE A 27 -8.06 -0.42 -6.61
C PHE A 27 -7.94 0.26 -5.25
N GLU A 28 -9.09 0.60 -4.66
CA GLU A 28 -9.16 1.15 -3.32
C GLU A 28 -8.76 0.05 -2.33
N GLU A 29 -7.46 -0.12 -2.13
CA GLU A 29 -6.88 -1.17 -1.31
C GLU A 29 -6.05 -0.58 -0.19
N TRP A 30 -6.11 -1.23 0.97
CA TRP A 30 -5.25 -1.00 2.12
C TRP A 30 -4.17 -2.08 2.19
N CYS A 31 -3.06 -1.74 2.84
CA CYS A 31 -2.01 -2.70 3.16
C CYS A 31 -2.04 -3.02 4.65
N ILE A 32 -2.30 -4.28 5.01
CA ILE A 32 -2.40 -4.73 6.40
C ILE A 32 -1.34 -5.80 6.70
N ALA A 33 -1.06 -6.02 7.98
CA ALA A 33 -0.17 -7.10 8.40
C ALA A 33 -0.76 -8.47 8.08
N ASP A 34 0.08 -9.40 7.65
CA ASP A 34 -0.30 -10.81 7.54
C ASP A 34 -0.33 -11.44 8.93
N GLU A 35 -1.49 -11.99 9.30
CA GLU A 35 -1.75 -12.67 10.57
C GLU A 35 -0.82 -13.87 10.84
N GLN A 36 -0.21 -14.45 9.81
CA GLN A 36 0.73 -15.57 9.94
C GLN A 36 2.17 -15.13 10.20
N THR A 37 2.47 -13.83 10.09
CA THR A 37 3.83 -13.32 10.26
C THR A 37 4.25 -13.36 11.73
N PRO A 38 5.47 -13.86 12.03
CA PRO A 38 6.03 -13.81 13.39
C PRO A 38 6.25 -12.38 13.88
N ASP A 39 6.01 -12.15 15.17
CA ASP A 39 6.14 -10.82 15.81
C ASP A 39 7.52 -10.16 15.59
N GLU A 40 8.60 -10.94 15.58
CA GLU A 40 9.94 -10.40 15.33
C GLU A 40 10.05 -9.74 13.94
N GLU A 41 9.48 -10.37 12.92
CA GLU A 41 9.50 -9.84 11.55
C GLU A 41 8.59 -8.62 11.42
N LEU A 42 7.41 -8.66 12.07
CA LEU A 42 6.51 -7.50 12.13
C LEU A 42 7.18 -6.30 12.80
N GLN A 43 7.87 -6.50 13.93
CA GLN A 43 8.56 -5.42 14.62
C GLN A 43 9.66 -4.83 13.75
N ARG A 44 10.49 -5.67 13.11
CA ARG A 44 11.54 -5.21 12.19
C ARG A 44 10.97 -4.40 11.02
N ALA A 45 9.84 -4.84 10.47
CA ALA A 45 9.16 -4.14 9.39
C ALA A 45 8.57 -2.79 9.86
N ILE A 46 7.98 -2.73 11.06
CA ILE A 46 7.53 -1.47 11.69
C ILE A 46 8.71 -0.52 11.86
N ASP A 47 9.80 -0.97 12.46
CA ASP A 47 10.97 -0.15 12.76
C ASP A 47 11.53 0.46 11.47
N TRP A 48 11.71 -0.36 10.43
CA TRP A 48 12.13 0.13 9.11
C TRP A 48 11.15 1.15 8.54
N ALA A 49 9.84 0.87 8.57
CA ALA A 49 8.82 1.74 8.00
C ALA A 49 8.77 3.12 8.69
N CYS A 50 8.89 3.14 10.01
CA CYS A 50 8.88 4.36 10.82
C CYS A 50 10.15 5.20 10.65
N GLU A 51 11.32 4.55 10.60
CA GLU A 51 12.60 5.25 10.60
C GLU A 51 13.05 5.65 9.19
N ASN A 52 12.92 4.73 8.23
CA ASN A 52 13.51 4.86 6.89
C ASN A 52 12.45 4.85 5.79
N GLY A 53 11.34 4.12 5.99
CA GLY A 53 10.28 3.97 5.01
C GLY A 53 9.41 5.23 4.87
N GLY A 54 9.34 6.07 5.90
CA GLY A 54 8.54 7.30 5.89
C GLY A 54 7.05 7.09 6.14
N ALA A 55 6.69 6.00 6.84
CA ALA A 55 5.34 5.80 7.38
C ALA A 55 5.02 6.79 8.51
N ASP A 56 3.75 7.13 8.71
CA ASP A 56 3.31 7.83 9.91
C ASP A 56 3.08 6.85 11.07
N CYS A 57 4.03 6.84 12.00
CA CYS A 57 3.96 6.02 13.21
C CYS A 57 3.48 6.78 14.45
N SER A 58 3.01 8.02 14.30
CA SER A 58 2.50 8.80 15.42
C SER A 58 1.18 8.23 15.94
N MET A 59 0.32 7.73 15.05
CA MET A 59 -1.05 7.31 15.35
C MET A 59 -1.15 6.01 16.16
N ILE A 60 -0.07 5.23 16.20
CA ILE A 60 0.04 3.99 16.99
C ILE A 60 0.67 4.21 18.37
N LYS A 61 0.99 5.45 18.75
CA LYS A 61 1.57 5.76 20.07
C LYS A 61 0.49 5.80 21.15
N VAL A 62 0.89 5.65 22.42
CA VAL A 62 -0.02 5.72 23.56
C VAL A 62 -0.88 6.99 23.48
N ASN A 63 -2.19 6.84 23.75
CA ASN A 63 -3.22 7.89 23.65
C ASN A 63 -3.55 8.38 22.22
N GLN A 64 -3.05 7.71 21.18
CA GLN A 64 -3.40 8.03 19.80
C GLN A 64 -4.49 7.11 19.25
N PRO A 65 -5.22 7.53 18.20
CA PRO A 65 -6.45 6.86 17.77
C PRO A 65 -6.28 5.40 17.36
N CYS A 66 -5.09 4.99 16.92
CA CYS A 66 -4.77 3.63 16.46
C CYS A 66 -3.87 2.86 17.45
N TYR A 67 -3.78 3.31 18.70
CA TYR A 67 -3.08 2.55 19.74
C TYR A 67 -3.84 1.29 20.15
N LEU A 68 -5.18 1.36 20.20
CA LEU A 68 -6.03 0.24 20.56
C LEU A 68 -6.66 -0.38 19.30
N PRO A 69 -6.75 -1.72 19.24
CA PRO A 69 -6.22 -2.70 20.20
C PRO A 69 -4.68 -2.71 20.24
N ASN A 70 -4.12 -2.78 21.46
CA ASN A 70 -2.68 -2.73 21.70
C ASN A 70 -2.04 -4.09 21.38
N SER A 71 -1.90 -4.39 20.09
CA SER A 71 -1.13 -5.53 19.60
C SER A 71 -0.25 -5.13 18.44
N LEU A 72 0.86 -5.85 18.30
CA LEU A 72 1.86 -5.56 17.28
C LEU A 72 1.27 -5.63 15.86
N LYS A 73 0.39 -6.59 15.59
CA LYS A 73 -0.30 -6.73 14.31
C LYS A 73 -1.17 -5.54 13.96
N ASN A 74 -1.91 -4.98 14.92
CA ASN A 74 -2.76 -3.82 14.67
C ASN A 74 -1.94 -2.55 14.42
N HIS A 75 -0.83 -2.39 15.17
CA HIS A 75 0.11 -1.31 14.90
C HIS A 75 0.81 -1.47 13.54
N ALA A 76 1.24 -2.68 13.21
CA ALA A 76 1.84 -3.01 11.93
C ALA A 76 0.91 -2.71 10.76
N SER A 77 -0.35 -3.16 10.82
CA SER A 77 -1.35 -2.88 9.79
C SER A 77 -1.49 -1.38 9.52
N TYR A 78 -1.56 -0.55 10.57
CA TYR A 78 -1.67 0.90 10.40
C TYR A 78 -0.42 1.49 9.73
N VAL A 79 0.77 1.11 10.23
CA VAL A 79 2.06 1.60 9.73
C VAL A 79 2.28 1.19 8.27
N PHE A 80 1.98 -0.07 7.93
CA PHE A 80 2.10 -0.60 6.58
C PHE A 80 1.18 0.12 5.61
N ASN A 81 -0.06 0.39 6.01
CA ASN A 81 -0.97 1.15 5.19
C ASN A 81 -0.48 2.58 4.99
N SER A 82 -0.05 3.28 6.05
CA SER A 82 0.45 4.65 5.94
C SER A 82 1.61 4.76 4.94
N TYR A 83 2.58 3.84 5.01
CA TYR A 83 3.64 3.73 4.01
C TYR A 83 3.07 3.45 2.61
N TYR A 84 2.24 2.42 2.49
CA TYR A 84 1.74 1.95 1.21
C TYR A 84 0.98 3.06 0.46
N GLN A 85 0.06 3.76 1.12
CA GLN A 85 -0.67 4.86 0.50
C GLN A 85 0.25 5.98 0.05
N ARG A 86 1.25 6.33 0.86
CA ARG A 86 2.19 7.42 0.56
C ARG A 86 3.14 7.11 -0.59
N PHE A 87 3.47 5.83 -0.82
CA PHE A 87 4.52 5.44 -1.75
C PHE A 87 4.08 4.52 -2.89
N LYS A 88 2.85 3.99 -2.92
CA LYS A 88 2.38 3.07 -3.98
C LYS A 88 2.53 3.64 -5.39
N HIS A 89 2.28 4.93 -5.58
CA HIS A 89 2.45 5.62 -6.85
C HIS A 89 3.92 5.90 -7.22
N LYS A 90 4.85 5.68 -6.29
CA LYS A 90 6.32 5.80 -6.47
C LYS A 90 7.03 4.45 -6.50
N GLY A 91 6.27 3.35 -6.63
CA GLY A 91 6.80 1.98 -6.65
C GLY A 91 6.94 1.33 -5.27
N GLY A 92 6.45 1.96 -4.20
CA GLY A 92 6.26 1.31 -2.91
C GLY A 92 5.27 0.14 -3.05
N SER A 93 5.49 -0.95 -2.32
CA SER A 93 4.64 -2.14 -2.36
C SER A 93 4.21 -2.56 -0.98
N CYS A 94 3.09 -3.28 -0.90
CA CYS A 94 2.62 -3.93 0.32
C CYS A 94 3.36 -5.26 0.53
N TYR A 95 4.70 -5.23 0.59
CA TYR A 95 5.51 -6.43 0.70
C TYR A 95 6.06 -6.65 2.11
N PHE A 96 6.81 -5.68 2.65
CA PHE A 96 7.40 -5.75 4.00
C PHE A 96 8.05 -7.11 4.33
N ASN A 97 8.81 -7.68 3.39
CA ASN A 97 9.39 -9.03 3.50
C ASN A 97 8.34 -10.15 3.68
N SER A 98 7.24 -10.05 2.94
CA SER A 98 6.03 -10.89 3.05
C SER A 98 5.27 -10.75 4.38
N ALA A 99 5.56 -9.71 5.17
CA ALA A 99 4.86 -9.44 6.42
C ALA A 99 3.48 -8.78 6.24
N ALA A 100 3.11 -8.44 5.01
CA ALA A 100 1.92 -7.67 4.70
C ALA A 100 1.16 -8.20 3.48
N ILE A 101 -0.14 -7.92 3.45
CA ILE A 101 -1.07 -8.28 2.37
C ILE A 101 -1.98 -7.10 2.06
N THR A 102 -2.46 -7.02 0.81
CA THR A 102 -3.50 -6.05 0.44
C THR A 102 -4.90 -6.54 0.81
N THR A 103 -5.80 -5.62 1.07
CA THR A 103 -7.22 -5.88 1.34
C THR A 103 -8.08 -4.78 0.73
N ASP A 104 -9.25 -5.14 0.20
CA ASP A 104 -10.32 -4.23 -0.24
C ASP A 104 -11.35 -3.94 0.87
N LEU A 105 -11.20 -4.59 2.03
CA LEU A 105 -11.98 -4.34 3.23
C LEU A 105 -11.32 -3.23 4.07
N ASP A 106 -12.05 -2.13 4.31
CA ASP A 106 -11.61 -1.02 5.15
C ASP A 106 -11.28 -1.52 6.58
N PRO A 107 -10.01 -1.50 7.01
CA PRO A 107 -9.61 -1.95 8.35
C PRO A 107 -9.87 -0.89 9.45
N SER A 108 -10.42 0.27 9.09
CA SER A 108 -10.75 1.35 10.02
C SER A 108 -11.77 0.91 11.06
N HIS A 109 -11.57 1.33 12.31
CA HIS A 109 -12.45 1.00 13.42
C HIS A 109 -12.43 2.10 14.47
N GLY A 110 -13.59 2.40 15.06
CA GLY A 110 -13.72 3.48 16.05
C GLY A 110 -13.11 4.79 15.54
N SER A 111 -12.18 5.35 16.32
CA SER A 111 -11.40 6.54 15.98
C SER A 111 -10.18 6.27 15.11
N CYS A 112 -9.74 5.01 14.97
CA CYS A 112 -8.63 4.65 14.09
C CYS A 112 -9.11 4.63 12.64
N LYS A 113 -8.64 5.59 11.82
CA LYS A 113 -8.98 5.70 10.41
C LYS A 113 -7.75 5.46 9.55
N TYR A 114 -7.84 4.45 8.69
CA TYR A 114 -6.79 4.13 7.74
C TYR A 114 -6.93 5.06 6.54
N GLU A 115 -5.80 5.64 6.13
CA GLU A 115 -5.77 6.50 4.96
C GLU A 115 -6.02 5.68 3.69
N LEU A 116 -6.66 6.31 2.71
CA LEU A 116 -6.79 5.82 1.35
C LEU A 116 -6.45 7.00 0.44
N LEU A 117 -5.27 6.93 -0.19
CA LEU A 117 -4.78 7.99 -1.07
C LEU A 117 -4.93 7.52 -2.53
N PRO A 118 -5.55 8.33 -3.41
CA PRO A 118 -5.59 8.06 -4.85
C PRO A 118 -4.24 8.34 -5.55
#